data_AF-A0A959FLM5-F1
#
_entry.id   AF-A0A959FLM5-F1
#
_cell.length_a   1.000
_cell.length_b   1.000
_cell.length_c   1.000
_cell.angle_alpha   90.00
_cell.angle_beta   90.00
_cell.angle_gamma   90.00
#
_symmetry.space_group_name_H-M   'P 1'
#
loop_
_entity.id
_entity.type
_entity.pdbx_description
1 polymer ?
#
loop_
_entity_poly.entity_id
_entity_poly.type
_entity_poly.pdbx_seq_one_letter_code
_entity_poly.pdbx_strand_id
1 'polypeptide(L)'
;SQIAAFAYFWHMELIRLDEFRRYYNTHIFPELQRTERLRRRLLTLLFLSAFFGIAAMIFVLSLGIALINLFLLLPFTFYLFYLGYRMQRFRQRFKPRIVGLILDFMNDTLNFSELHYESRNRIDKDTFLESGLFKTTADYYEGEDYIRGRVGEMPFEMSELVVREPAPMTNKLQDVFEGVFLYAVFPEEDTEGSVIVWPRRRKQYLISAIKEYTWDGGFNQDYEIMNPLFRELFLVYAKEDTHVAGVLSEPMQDALVEYVKHTGKDIYISFQDREIYAAVSEEKDLLEPSIFSTNASFELIREFFRDLMLVVKIVEDFDQTH
;
A
#
# COMPACT_ATOMS: atom_id res chain seq x y z
N SER A 1 10.43 -14.56 28.37
CA SER A 1 9.04 -15.06 28.40
C SER A 1 8.30 -14.40 27.24
N GLN A 2 7.74 -15.17 26.31
CA GLN A 2 7.00 -14.65 25.13
C GLN A 2 5.97 -13.58 25.50
N ILE A 3 5.34 -13.69 26.68
CA ILE A 3 4.38 -12.69 27.21
C ILE A 3 5.03 -11.33 27.51
N ALA A 4 6.29 -11.27 27.91
CA ALA A 4 6.99 -10.02 28.23
C ALA A 4 7.52 -9.32 26.97
N ALA A 5 7.99 -10.08 25.97
CA ALA A 5 8.31 -9.54 24.65
C ALA A 5 7.05 -9.02 23.94
N PHE A 6 5.96 -9.80 24.00
CA PHE A 6 4.63 -9.43 23.53
C PHE A 6 4.10 -8.14 24.20
N ALA A 7 4.25 -8.00 25.52
CA ALA A 7 3.81 -6.80 26.24
C ALA A 7 4.67 -5.56 25.93
N TYR A 8 5.97 -5.73 25.72
CA TYR A 8 6.89 -4.65 25.35
C TYR A 8 6.65 -4.14 23.93
N PHE A 9 6.47 -5.08 22.98
CA PHE A 9 6.10 -4.81 21.60
C PHE A 9 4.78 -4.04 21.49
N TRP A 10 3.74 -4.49 22.21
CA TRP A 10 2.44 -3.83 22.25
C TRP A 10 2.50 -2.43 22.86
N HIS A 11 3.37 -2.24 23.86
CA HIS A 11 3.58 -0.92 24.47
C HIS A 11 4.23 0.05 23.47
N MET A 12 5.19 -0.42 22.68
CA MET A 12 5.93 0.41 21.72
C MET A 12 5.08 0.80 20.51
N GLU A 13 4.27 -0.12 19.96
CA GLU A 13 3.33 0.18 18.88
C GLU A 13 2.18 1.10 19.34
N LEU A 14 1.67 0.91 20.57
CA LEU A 14 0.67 1.81 21.14
C LEU A 14 1.21 3.21 21.42
N ILE A 15 2.43 3.33 21.96
CA ILE A 15 3.06 4.64 22.20
C ILE A 15 3.23 5.38 20.87
N ARG A 16 3.74 4.69 19.84
CA ARG A 16 3.89 5.25 18.49
C ARG A 16 2.55 5.67 17.89
N LEU A 17 1.48 4.87 18.09
CA LEU A 17 0.12 5.24 17.64
C LEU A 17 -0.49 6.42 18.42
N ASP A 18 -0.23 6.55 19.71
CA ASP A 18 -0.72 7.66 20.54
C ASP A 18 0.05 8.97 20.23
N GLU A 19 1.35 8.88 19.97
CA GLU A 19 2.16 9.97 19.44
C GLU A 19 1.69 10.39 18.05
N PHE A 20 1.49 9.42 17.15
CA PHE A 20 0.94 9.67 15.83
C PHE A 20 -0.46 10.28 15.90
N ARG A 21 -1.31 9.86 16.83
CA ARG A 21 -2.65 10.45 17.03
C ARG A 21 -2.57 11.90 17.49
N ARG A 22 -1.62 12.24 18.36
CA ARG A 22 -1.34 13.63 18.76
C ARG A 22 -0.84 14.46 17.58
N TYR A 23 0.10 13.92 16.80
CA TYR A 23 0.60 14.57 15.59
C TYR A 23 -0.49 14.76 14.53
N TYR A 24 -1.32 13.74 14.30
CA TYR A 24 -2.48 13.81 13.42
C TYR A 24 -3.40 14.95 13.81
N ASN A 25 -3.79 15.06 15.08
CA ASN A 25 -4.70 16.12 15.53
C ASN A 25 -4.12 17.53 15.37
N THR A 26 -2.79 17.68 15.43
CA THR A 26 -2.10 18.97 15.43
C THR A 26 -1.66 19.42 14.04
N HIS A 27 -1.22 18.50 13.17
CA HIS A 27 -0.62 18.82 11.87
C HIS A 27 -1.47 18.34 10.69
N ILE A 28 -1.93 17.08 10.72
CA ILE A 28 -2.64 16.46 9.58
C ILE A 28 -4.11 16.90 9.54
N PHE A 29 -4.80 16.86 10.67
CA PHE A 29 -6.23 17.16 10.77
C PHE A 29 -6.58 18.60 10.35
N PRO A 30 -5.80 19.65 10.70
CA PRO A 30 -6.05 20.99 10.16
C PRO A 30 -5.95 21.06 8.63
N GLU A 31 -5.01 20.33 8.00
CA GLU A 31 -4.88 20.26 6.54
C GLU A 31 -6.02 19.46 5.91
N LEU A 32 -6.47 18.37 6.55
CA LEU A 32 -7.68 17.64 6.15
C LEU A 32 -8.92 18.53 6.23
N GLN A 33 -9.05 19.35 7.27
CA GLN A 33 -10.15 20.31 7.36
C GLN A 33 -10.08 21.40 6.28
N ARG A 34 -8.89 21.90 5.96
CA ARG A 34 -8.69 22.88 4.87
C ARG A 34 -9.12 22.30 3.53
N THR A 35 -8.71 21.07 3.23
CA THR A 35 -9.07 20.37 1.99
C THR A 35 -10.55 19.98 1.95
N GLU A 36 -11.15 19.60 3.09
CA GLU A 36 -12.58 19.31 3.21
C GLU A 36 -13.46 20.53 2.91
N ARG A 37 -13.05 21.74 3.33
CA ARG A 37 -13.75 22.99 2.95
C ARG A 37 -13.72 23.23 1.45
N LEU A 38 -12.58 22.97 0.80
CA LEU A 38 -12.44 23.08 -0.65
C LEU A 38 -13.33 22.06 -1.37
N ARG A 39 -13.35 20.81 -0.90
CA ARG A 39 -14.21 19.74 -1.42
C ARG A 39 -15.68 20.13 -1.35
N ARG A 40 -16.16 20.58 -0.19
CA ARG A 40 -17.56 21.03 -0.01
C ARG A 40 -17.91 22.18 -0.95
N ARG A 41 -17.02 23.18 -1.10
CA ARG A 41 -17.24 24.28 -2.04
C ARG A 41 -17.33 23.79 -3.49
N LEU A 42 -16.45 22.87 -3.91
CA LEU A 42 -16.51 22.27 -5.24
C LEU A 42 -17.81 21.49 -5.45
N LEU A 43 -18.24 20.69 -4.47
CA LEU A 43 -19.51 19.98 -4.54
C LEU A 43 -20.71 20.94 -4.63
N THR A 44 -20.77 21.98 -3.79
CA THR A 44 -21.86 22.96 -3.84
C THR A 44 -21.90 23.66 -5.20
N LEU A 45 -20.74 24.04 -5.75
CA LEU A 45 -20.65 24.62 -7.08
C LEU A 45 -21.10 23.64 -8.17
N LEU A 46 -20.75 22.36 -8.04
CA LEU A 46 -21.16 21.31 -8.98
C LEU A 46 -22.67 21.09 -8.92
N PHE A 47 -23.25 20.92 -7.73
CA PHE A 47 -24.69 20.75 -7.55
C PHE A 47 -25.50 21.96 -8.05
N LEU A 48 -25.06 23.18 -7.70
CA LEU A 48 -25.69 24.40 -8.22
C LEU A 48 -25.57 24.47 -9.74
N SER A 49 -24.40 24.16 -10.30
CA SER A 49 -24.20 24.17 -11.74
C SER A 49 -25.05 23.13 -12.46
N ALA A 50 -25.23 21.94 -11.89
CA ALA A 50 -26.09 20.92 -12.43
C ALA A 50 -27.56 21.35 -12.37
N PHE A 51 -28.01 21.91 -11.24
CA PHE A 51 -29.38 22.39 -11.06
C PHE A 51 -29.73 23.50 -12.08
N PHE A 52 -28.90 24.55 -12.14
CA PHE A 52 -29.10 25.65 -13.09
C PHE A 52 -28.89 25.20 -14.54
N GLY A 53 -27.98 24.25 -14.79
CA GLY A 53 -27.74 23.65 -16.10
C GLY A 53 -28.94 22.91 -16.64
N ILE A 54 -29.56 22.05 -15.82
CA ILE A 54 -30.78 21.32 -16.18
C ILE A 54 -31.93 22.31 -16.43
N ALA A 55 -32.12 23.30 -15.55
CA ALA A 55 -33.14 24.33 -15.74
C ALA A 55 -32.94 25.13 -17.03
N ALA A 56 -31.70 25.56 -17.31
CA ALA A 56 -31.34 26.26 -18.54
C ALA A 56 -31.54 25.37 -19.77
N MET A 57 -31.17 24.09 -19.70
CA MET A 57 -31.36 23.13 -20.79
C MET A 57 -32.85 22.95 -21.13
N ILE A 58 -33.72 22.78 -20.13
CA ILE A 58 -35.18 22.69 -20.32
C ILE A 58 -35.72 23.97 -20.97
N PHE A 59 -35.30 25.14 -20.47
CA PHE A 59 -35.71 26.43 -21.03
C PHE A 59 -35.28 26.58 -22.49
N VAL A 60 -34.03 26.28 -22.80
CA VAL A 60 -33.44 26.36 -24.13
C VAL A 60 -34.14 25.40 -25.12
N LEU A 61 -34.44 24.17 -24.70
CA LEU A 61 -35.21 23.22 -25.51
C LEU A 61 -36.64 23.71 -25.80
N SER A 62 -37.26 24.44 -24.87
CA SER A 62 -38.61 25.01 -25.06
C SER A 62 -38.66 26.12 -26.12
N LEU A 63 -37.54 26.77 -26.43
CA LEU A 63 -37.48 27.86 -27.43
C LEU A 63 -37.54 27.35 -28.89
N GLY A 64 -37.20 26.08 -29.14
CA GLY A 64 -37.27 25.47 -30.48
C GLY A 64 -36.28 26.00 -31.53
N ILE A 65 -35.34 26.88 -31.17
CA ILE A 65 -34.38 27.52 -32.10
C ILE A 65 -32.99 26.91 -31.94
N ALA A 66 -32.62 26.01 -32.84
CA ALA A 66 -31.38 25.21 -32.73
C ALA A 66 -30.08 26.05 -32.62
N LEU A 67 -29.95 27.15 -33.36
CA LEU A 67 -28.75 28.00 -33.35
C LEU A 67 -28.54 28.73 -32.01
N ILE A 68 -29.63 29.22 -31.41
CA ILE A 68 -29.59 29.89 -30.10
C ILE A 68 -29.24 28.87 -29.01
N ASN A 69 -29.76 27.65 -29.13
CA ASN A 69 -29.50 26.57 -28.19
C ASN A 69 -28.02 26.18 -28.15
N LEU A 70 -27.38 26.04 -29.32
CA LEU A 70 -25.96 25.72 -29.40
C LEU A 70 -25.09 26.82 -28.76
N PHE A 71 -25.40 28.08 -29.05
CA PHE A 71 -24.64 29.23 -28.54
C PHE A 71 -24.72 29.35 -27.01
N LEU A 72 -25.88 29.08 -26.41
CA LEU A 72 -26.08 29.16 -24.95
C LEU A 72 -25.47 27.97 -24.19
N LEU A 73 -25.41 26.78 -24.79
CA LEU A 73 -24.86 25.59 -24.14
C LEU A 73 -23.33 25.58 -24.11
N LEU A 74 -22.68 26.21 -25.10
CA LEU A 74 -21.22 26.22 -25.24
C LEU A 74 -20.47 26.79 -24.00
N PRO A 75 -20.78 27.98 -23.46
CA PRO A 75 -20.11 28.46 -22.24
C PRO A 75 -20.39 27.58 -21.02
N PHE A 76 -21.56 26.92 -20.96
CA PHE A 76 -21.91 26.01 -19.88
C PHE A 76 -21.06 24.73 -19.91
N THR A 77 -20.81 24.16 -21.09
CA THR A 77 -19.93 22.98 -21.22
C THR A 77 -18.49 23.31 -20.86
N PHE A 78 -17.96 24.48 -21.27
CA PHE A 78 -16.63 24.95 -20.84
C PHE A 78 -16.53 25.12 -19.32
N TYR A 79 -17.58 25.63 -18.68
CA TYR A 79 -17.62 25.77 -17.22
C TYR A 79 -17.63 24.42 -16.50
N LEU A 80 -18.39 23.43 -16.99
CA LEU A 80 -18.36 22.07 -16.45
C LEU A 80 -16.98 21.42 -16.62
N PHE A 81 -16.33 21.62 -17.78
CA PHE A 81 -14.97 21.14 -18.01
C PHE A 81 -13.98 21.80 -17.03
N TYR A 82 -14.10 23.10 -16.78
CA TYR A 82 -13.31 23.81 -15.78
C TYR A 82 -13.52 23.26 -14.35
N LEU A 83 -14.76 22.94 -13.96
CA LEU A 83 -15.03 22.30 -12.67
C LEU A 83 -14.39 20.90 -12.58
N GLY A 84 -14.48 20.10 -13.64
CA GLY A 84 -13.79 18.81 -13.72
C GLY A 84 -12.28 18.93 -13.56
N TYR A 85 -11.66 19.89 -14.25
CA TYR A 85 -10.24 20.20 -14.10
C TYR A 85 -9.88 20.61 -12.65
N ARG A 86 -10.72 21.42 -11.99
CA ARG A 86 -10.53 21.80 -10.58
C ARG A 86 -10.62 20.61 -9.63
N MET A 87 -11.52 19.65 -9.87
CA MET A 87 -11.62 18.42 -9.09
C MET A 87 -10.39 17.54 -9.27
N GLN A 88 -9.92 17.36 -10.51
CA GLN A 88 -8.70 16.58 -10.78
C GLN A 88 -7.48 17.21 -10.10
N ARG A 89 -7.33 18.54 -10.17
CA ARG A 89 -6.26 19.27 -9.50
C ARG A 89 -6.34 19.19 -7.97
N PHE A 90 -7.55 19.08 -7.41
CA PHE A 90 -7.72 18.83 -5.97
C PHE A 90 -7.18 17.45 -5.58
N ARG A 91 -7.56 16.40 -6.32
CA ARG A 91 -7.07 15.03 -6.06
C ARG A 91 -5.54 14.95 -6.10
N GLN A 92 -4.93 15.51 -7.15
CA GLN A 92 -3.47 15.51 -7.34
C GLN A 92 -2.68 16.22 -6.23
N ARG A 93 -3.29 17.16 -5.52
CA ARG A 93 -2.61 17.93 -4.45
C ARG A 93 -2.86 17.37 -3.06
N PHE A 94 -3.89 16.55 -2.89
CA PHE A 94 -4.27 16.01 -1.60
C PHE A 94 -3.25 14.95 -1.16
N LYS A 95 -3.03 13.90 -1.97
CA LYS A 95 -2.15 12.79 -1.63
C LYS A 95 -0.73 13.25 -1.25
N PRO A 96 0.00 14.05 -2.07
CA PRO A 96 1.37 14.44 -1.72
C PRO A 96 1.50 15.26 -0.44
N ARG A 97 0.47 16.06 -0.11
CA ARG A 97 0.50 16.86 1.10
C ARG A 97 0.25 16.00 2.34
N ILE A 98 -0.70 15.08 2.29
CA ILE A 98 -1.03 14.22 3.44
C ILE A 98 0.07 13.18 3.65
N VAL A 99 0.53 12.52 2.58
CA VAL A 99 1.65 11.57 2.65
C VAL A 99 2.91 12.26 3.15
N GLY A 100 3.23 13.46 2.62
CA GLY A 100 4.38 14.24 3.09
C GLY A 100 4.36 14.47 4.61
N LEU A 101 3.21 14.86 5.19
CA LEU A 101 3.11 15.05 6.65
C LEU A 101 3.30 13.76 7.45
N ILE A 102 2.89 12.61 6.91
CA ILE A 102 3.09 11.30 7.54
C ILE A 102 4.57 10.94 7.48
N LEU A 103 5.22 11.13 6.33
CA LEU A 103 6.65 10.87 6.17
C LEU A 103 7.50 11.82 7.02
N ASP A 104 7.12 13.09 7.15
CA ASP A 104 7.78 14.05 8.05
C ASP A 104 7.72 13.54 9.50
N PHE A 105 6.56 13.07 9.96
CA PHE A 105 6.43 12.47 11.28
C PHE A 105 7.35 11.26 11.44
N MET A 106 7.37 10.36 10.45
CA MET A 106 8.21 9.17 10.48
C MET A 106 9.69 9.52 10.50
N ASN A 107 10.13 10.49 9.71
CA ASN A 107 11.52 10.97 9.71
C ASN A 107 11.94 11.56 11.07
N ASP A 108 11.02 12.21 11.78
CA ASP A 108 11.31 12.88 13.05
C ASP A 108 11.22 11.95 14.28
N THR A 109 10.39 10.90 14.23
CA THR A 109 10.11 10.03 15.39
C THR A 109 10.58 8.59 15.24
N LEU A 110 10.85 8.15 14.01
CA LEU A 110 11.31 6.81 13.70
C LEU A 110 12.69 6.92 13.06
N ASN A 111 13.50 5.87 13.07
CA ASN A 111 14.86 5.87 12.50
C ASN A 111 14.87 5.93 10.95
N PHE A 112 13.94 6.65 10.34
CA PHE A 112 13.91 6.88 8.92
C PHE A 112 14.80 8.06 8.55
N SER A 113 15.37 7.99 7.35
CA SER A 113 16.07 9.10 6.73
C SER A 113 15.84 9.11 5.23
N GLU A 114 16.08 10.26 4.60
CA GLU A 114 16.03 10.42 3.14
C GLU A 114 14.68 10.00 2.53
N LEU A 115 13.58 10.21 3.27
CA LEU A 115 12.24 9.88 2.79
C LEU A 115 11.82 10.79 1.63
N HIS A 116 11.49 10.17 0.51
CA HIS A 116 11.02 10.81 -0.71
C HIS A 116 9.74 10.15 -1.20
N TYR A 117 8.78 10.96 -1.65
CA TYR A 117 7.49 10.49 -2.17
C TYR A 117 7.21 11.02 -3.57
N GLU A 118 6.79 10.12 -4.45
CA GLU A 118 6.45 10.37 -5.85
C GLU A 118 5.09 9.74 -6.19
N SER A 119 4.05 10.56 -6.22
CA SER A 119 2.65 10.10 -6.35
C SER A 119 2.26 9.43 -7.68
N ARG A 120 3.18 9.33 -8.65
CA ARG A 120 2.91 8.78 -10.00
C ARG A 120 3.95 7.77 -10.43
N ASN A 121 4.95 7.55 -9.59
CA ASN A 121 5.99 6.58 -9.85
C ASN A 121 5.65 5.29 -9.10
N ARG A 122 6.39 4.22 -9.36
CA ARG A 122 6.22 2.89 -8.75
C ARG A 122 7.53 2.14 -8.77
N ILE A 123 7.60 1.06 -8.01
CA ILE A 123 8.68 0.07 -8.13
C ILE A 123 8.68 -0.51 -9.54
N ASP A 124 9.87 -0.83 -10.04
CA ASP A 124 10.04 -1.40 -11.37
C ASP A 124 9.47 -2.83 -11.46
N LYS A 125 8.97 -3.16 -12.65
CA LYS A 125 8.39 -4.48 -12.92
C LYS A 125 9.39 -5.60 -12.68
N ASP A 126 10.67 -5.38 -13.02
CA ASP A 126 11.71 -6.39 -12.87
C ASP A 126 11.94 -6.72 -11.40
N THR A 127 12.03 -5.72 -10.52
CA THR A 127 12.10 -5.90 -9.05
C THR A 127 10.89 -6.66 -8.50
N PHE A 128 9.69 -6.41 -9.02
CA PHE A 128 8.50 -7.19 -8.63
C PHE A 128 8.61 -8.67 -9.04
N LEU A 129 9.11 -8.95 -10.25
CA LEU A 129 9.29 -10.31 -10.75
C LEU A 129 10.42 -11.05 -10.03
N GLU A 130 11.50 -10.34 -9.71
CA GLU A 130 12.65 -10.84 -8.93
C GLU A 130 12.22 -11.33 -7.56
N SER A 131 11.16 -10.76 -6.96
CA SER A 131 10.64 -11.21 -5.65
C SER A 131 10.29 -12.70 -5.57
N GLY A 132 9.97 -13.34 -6.69
CA GLY A 132 9.54 -14.75 -6.72
C GLY A 132 8.23 -15.04 -5.97
N LEU A 133 7.55 -14.01 -5.44
CA LEU A 133 6.33 -14.15 -4.65
C LEU A 133 5.15 -14.67 -5.48
N PHE A 134 5.13 -14.32 -6.76
CA PHE A 134 4.07 -14.65 -7.70
C PHE A 134 4.68 -15.18 -9.01
N LYS A 135 4.14 -16.29 -9.51
CA LYS A 135 4.42 -16.74 -10.88
C LYS A 135 3.54 -15.96 -11.84
N THR A 136 4.11 -14.98 -12.54
CA THR A 136 3.37 -14.15 -13.49
C THR A 136 4.27 -13.56 -14.57
N THR A 137 3.67 -13.24 -15.72
CA THR A 137 4.27 -12.39 -16.76
C THR A 137 4.03 -10.90 -16.52
N ALA A 138 3.13 -10.55 -15.58
CA ALA A 138 2.74 -9.19 -15.23
C ALA A 138 2.46 -8.31 -16.47
N ASP A 139 1.64 -8.81 -17.40
CA ASP A 139 1.32 -8.13 -18.67
C ASP A 139 0.66 -6.76 -18.44
N TYR A 140 -0.16 -6.67 -17.39
CA TYR A 140 -0.68 -5.41 -16.89
C TYR A 140 0.02 -5.10 -15.57
N TYR A 141 0.79 -4.03 -15.57
CA TYR A 141 1.58 -3.59 -14.41
C TYR A 141 1.42 -2.08 -14.27
N GLU A 142 0.53 -1.67 -13.38
CA GLU A 142 0.31 -0.28 -13.01
C GLU A 142 0.63 -0.09 -11.53
N GLY A 143 0.92 1.14 -11.15
CA GLY A 143 1.23 1.45 -9.77
C GLY A 143 1.41 2.95 -9.55
N GLU A 144 1.28 3.35 -8.29
CA GLU A 144 1.43 4.72 -7.84
C GLU A 144 1.97 4.77 -6.40
N ASP A 145 2.05 5.98 -5.85
CA ASP A 145 2.44 6.20 -4.46
C ASP A 145 3.83 5.62 -4.07
N TYR A 146 4.81 5.80 -4.96
CA TYR A 146 6.19 5.41 -4.70
C TYR A 146 6.83 6.22 -3.56
N ILE A 147 7.37 5.51 -2.59
CA ILE A 147 8.13 6.03 -1.46
C ILE A 147 9.47 5.33 -1.45
N ARG A 148 10.54 6.10 -1.26
CA ARG A 148 11.89 5.57 -1.04
C ARG A 148 12.57 6.30 0.11
N GLY A 149 13.50 5.62 0.75
CA GLY A 149 14.33 6.21 1.80
C GLY A 149 15.14 5.14 2.49
N ARG A 150 15.50 5.37 3.75
CA ARG A 150 16.26 4.42 4.57
C ARG A 150 15.61 4.26 5.93
N VAL A 151 15.73 3.08 6.51
CA VAL A 151 15.45 2.80 7.93
C VAL A 151 16.73 2.33 8.57
N GLY A 152 17.31 3.12 9.49
CA GLY A 152 18.71 2.96 9.87
C GLY A 152 19.59 3.04 8.62
N GLU A 153 20.39 2.00 8.39
CA GLU A 153 21.24 1.90 7.20
C GLU A 153 20.57 1.20 6.00
N MET A 154 19.42 0.56 6.21
CA MET A 154 18.74 -0.24 5.19
C MET A 154 17.96 0.64 4.21
N PRO A 155 18.36 0.74 2.92
CA PRO A 155 17.54 1.37 1.91
C PRO A 155 16.26 0.55 1.66
N PHE A 156 15.16 1.26 1.44
CA PHE A 156 13.89 0.64 1.07
C PHE A 156 13.14 1.49 0.06
N GLU A 157 12.27 0.80 -0.67
CA GLU A 157 11.33 1.33 -1.63
C GLU A 157 9.98 0.66 -1.39
N MET A 158 8.90 1.39 -1.62
CA MET A 158 7.56 0.83 -1.61
C MET A 158 6.64 1.58 -2.57
N SER A 159 5.66 0.90 -3.12
CA SER A 159 4.62 1.51 -3.95
C SER A 159 3.36 0.68 -3.94
N GLU A 160 2.23 1.30 -4.24
CA GLU A 160 1.00 0.60 -4.54
C GLU A 160 1.08 0.03 -5.96
N LEU A 161 0.76 -1.26 -6.13
CA LEU A 161 0.82 -1.98 -7.40
C LEU A 161 -0.49 -2.68 -7.70
N VAL A 162 -0.88 -2.64 -8.97
CA VAL A 162 -1.97 -3.43 -9.55
C VAL A 162 -1.39 -4.28 -10.68
N VAL A 163 -1.28 -5.58 -10.42
CA VAL A 163 -0.69 -6.56 -11.32
C VAL A 163 -1.75 -7.54 -11.79
N ARG A 164 -1.92 -7.63 -13.11
CA ARG A 164 -2.87 -8.55 -13.75
C ARG A 164 -2.21 -9.26 -14.92
N GLU A 165 -2.71 -10.45 -15.22
CA GLU A 165 -2.25 -11.25 -16.36
C GLU A 165 -3.43 -11.86 -17.14
N PRO A 166 -3.25 -12.27 -18.41
CA PRO A 166 -4.29 -12.94 -19.17
C PRO A 166 -4.60 -14.34 -18.59
N ALA A 167 -5.85 -14.58 -18.24
CA ALA A 167 -6.31 -15.90 -17.81
C ALA A 167 -6.13 -16.92 -18.96
N PRO A 168 -5.50 -18.09 -18.72
CA PRO A 168 -5.09 -19.03 -19.77
C PRO A 168 -6.20 -19.48 -20.72
N MET A 169 -7.45 -19.53 -20.25
CA MET A 169 -8.59 -20.08 -21.01
C MET A 169 -9.57 -19.05 -21.55
N THR A 170 -9.54 -17.80 -21.06
CA THR A 170 -10.60 -16.81 -21.39
C THR A 170 -10.06 -15.50 -21.96
N ASN A 171 -8.73 -15.32 -21.98
CA ASN A 171 -8.05 -14.09 -22.38
C ASN A 171 -8.58 -12.82 -21.65
N LYS A 172 -9.30 -13.01 -20.54
CA LYS A 172 -9.68 -11.94 -19.61
C LYS A 172 -8.53 -11.72 -18.64
N LEU A 173 -8.31 -10.49 -18.23
CA LEU A 173 -7.34 -10.21 -17.17
C LEU A 173 -7.82 -10.83 -15.86
N GLN A 174 -6.92 -11.54 -15.18
CA GLN A 174 -7.08 -12.03 -13.82
C GLN A 174 -6.10 -11.28 -12.90
N ASP A 175 -6.55 -11.00 -11.69
CA ASP A 175 -5.73 -10.32 -10.69
C ASP A 175 -4.65 -11.27 -10.16
N VAL A 176 -3.41 -10.79 -10.15
CA VAL A 176 -2.24 -11.48 -9.58
C VAL A 176 -1.94 -10.91 -8.21
N PHE A 177 -1.85 -9.57 -8.14
CA PHE A 177 -1.58 -8.83 -6.93
C PHE A 177 -2.21 -7.44 -7.02
N GLU A 178 -2.82 -6.99 -5.94
CA GLU A 178 -3.34 -5.63 -5.76
C GLU A 178 -3.06 -5.24 -4.30
N GLY A 179 -2.31 -4.15 -4.13
CA GLY A 179 -1.95 -3.62 -2.81
C GLY A 179 -0.55 -3.03 -2.75
N VAL A 180 0.03 -3.01 -1.54
CA VAL A 180 1.32 -2.36 -1.28
C VAL A 180 2.46 -3.36 -1.44
N PHE A 181 3.40 -3.04 -2.30
CA PHE A 181 4.64 -3.80 -2.50
C PHE A 181 5.82 -3.03 -1.94
N LEU A 182 6.73 -3.75 -1.31
CA LEU A 182 7.91 -3.25 -0.65
C LEU A 182 9.13 -4.03 -1.12
N TYR A 183 10.21 -3.30 -1.35
CA TYR A 183 11.54 -3.80 -1.61
C TYR A 183 12.52 -3.15 -0.64
N ALA A 184 13.40 -3.93 -0.05
CA ALA A 184 14.45 -3.44 0.84
C ALA A 184 15.72 -4.27 0.65
N VAL A 185 16.86 -3.68 0.97
CA VAL A 185 18.16 -4.33 0.83
C VAL A 185 18.93 -4.21 2.13
N PHE A 186 19.32 -5.35 2.70
CA PHE A 186 20.19 -5.39 3.87
C PHE A 186 21.62 -4.92 3.53
N PRO A 187 22.23 -4.07 4.36
CA PRO A 187 23.62 -3.64 4.17
C PRO A 187 24.64 -4.77 4.28
N GLU A 188 24.36 -5.81 5.08
CA GLU A 188 25.27 -6.92 5.37
C GLU A 188 25.55 -7.76 4.11
N GLU A 189 26.82 -7.83 3.70
CA GLU A 189 27.20 -8.48 2.43
C GLU A 189 27.16 -10.02 2.46
N ASP A 190 27.22 -10.61 3.66
CA ASP A 190 27.36 -12.06 3.87
C ASP A 190 26.01 -12.77 4.12
N THR A 191 24.88 -12.09 3.96
CA THR A 191 23.55 -12.71 4.11
C THR A 191 23.24 -13.57 2.89
N GLU A 192 23.31 -14.89 3.07
CA GLU A 192 22.98 -15.88 2.04
C GLU A 192 21.75 -16.70 2.45
N GLY A 193 20.92 -17.02 1.47
CA GLY A 193 19.80 -17.94 1.64
C GLY A 193 18.49 -17.41 1.08
N SER A 194 17.54 -18.32 0.86
CA SER A 194 16.24 -17.96 0.29
C SER A 194 15.11 -18.56 1.11
N VAL A 195 14.24 -17.68 1.61
CA VAL A 195 13.03 -18.04 2.37
C VAL A 195 11.84 -17.32 1.77
N ILE A 196 10.79 -18.06 1.41
CA ILE A 196 9.51 -17.49 1.01
C ILE A 196 8.44 -17.87 2.03
N VAL A 197 7.70 -16.85 2.47
CA VAL A 197 6.56 -16.94 3.36
C VAL A 197 5.31 -16.55 2.59
N TRP A 198 4.38 -17.50 2.44
CA TRP A 198 3.10 -17.28 1.77
C TRP A 198 1.92 -17.40 2.73
N PRO A 199 0.85 -16.63 2.55
CA PRO A 199 -0.37 -16.79 3.34
C PRO A 199 -1.03 -18.12 3.01
N ARG A 200 -1.15 -19.01 4.00
CA ARG A 200 -1.65 -20.38 3.83
C ARG A 200 -3.07 -20.42 3.26
N ARG A 201 -3.91 -19.45 3.63
CA ARG A 201 -5.28 -19.27 3.10
C ARG A 201 -5.31 -19.07 1.59
N ARG A 202 -4.25 -18.51 1.00
CA ARG A 202 -4.14 -18.25 -0.45
C ARG A 202 -3.41 -19.34 -1.21
N LYS A 203 -3.04 -20.45 -0.57
CA LYS A 203 -2.33 -21.59 -1.19
C LYS A 203 -2.89 -22.01 -2.55
N GLN A 204 -4.22 -22.05 -2.69
CA GLN A 204 -4.87 -22.47 -3.94
C GLN A 204 -4.59 -21.53 -5.13
N TYR A 205 -4.35 -20.24 -4.87
CA TYR A 205 -3.99 -19.25 -5.88
C TYR A 205 -2.49 -19.23 -6.16
N LEU A 206 -1.68 -19.76 -5.23
CA LEU A 206 -0.21 -19.72 -5.27
C LEU A 206 0.43 -21.03 -5.76
N ILE A 207 -0.36 -22.00 -6.22
CA ILE A 207 0.16 -23.31 -6.67
C ILE A 207 1.27 -23.15 -7.71
N SER A 208 1.10 -22.21 -8.63
CA SER A 208 2.07 -21.93 -9.70
C SER A 208 3.39 -21.40 -9.16
N ALA A 209 3.36 -20.43 -8.24
CA ALA A 209 4.53 -19.87 -7.58
C ALA A 209 5.25 -20.92 -6.71
N ILE A 210 4.48 -21.69 -5.92
CA ILE A 210 5.02 -22.76 -5.08
C ILE A 210 5.75 -23.81 -5.94
N LYS A 211 5.16 -24.23 -7.06
CA LYS A 211 5.78 -25.20 -7.98
C LYS A 211 7.07 -24.67 -8.60
N GLU A 212 7.08 -23.41 -9.00
CA GLU A 212 8.26 -22.77 -9.56
C GLU A 212 9.40 -22.71 -8.55
N TYR A 213 9.13 -22.23 -7.35
CA TYR A 213 10.11 -22.21 -6.28
C TYR A 213 10.60 -23.61 -5.90
N THR A 214 9.71 -24.60 -5.91
CA THR A 214 10.08 -26.00 -5.64
C THR A 214 10.95 -26.59 -6.74
N TRP A 215 10.71 -26.23 -8.00
CA TRP A 215 11.56 -26.64 -9.13
C TRP A 215 12.94 -26.00 -9.08
N ASP A 216 13.06 -24.80 -8.50
CA ASP A 216 14.32 -24.11 -8.25
C ASP A 216 15.06 -24.59 -6.97
N GLY A 217 14.71 -25.79 -6.47
CA GLY A 217 15.37 -26.42 -5.32
C GLY A 217 14.81 -26.04 -3.95
N GLY A 218 13.76 -25.22 -3.90
CA GLY A 218 13.05 -24.93 -2.66
C GLY A 218 12.22 -26.11 -2.15
N PHE A 219 12.00 -26.20 -0.84
CA PHE A 219 11.09 -27.18 -0.26
C PHE A 219 10.41 -26.62 0.99
N ASN A 220 9.33 -27.27 1.41
CA ASN A 220 8.53 -26.81 2.54
C ASN A 220 9.30 -27.00 3.86
N GLN A 221 9.33 -25.93 4.65
CA GLN A 221 10.06 -25.82 5.91
C GLN A 221 9.14 -25.57 7.11
N ASP A 222 7.83 -25.88 6.99
CA ASP A 222 6.86 -25.67 8.06
C ASP A 222 7.25 -26.41 9.36
N TYR A 223 8.05 -27.47 9.26
CA TYR A 223 8.49 -28.28 10.40
C TYR A 223 9.51 -27.56 11.29
N GLU A 224 10.28 -26.60 10.74
CA GLU A 224 11.27 -25.80 11.49
C GLU A 224 10.61 -24.68 12.29
N ILE A 225 9.40 -24.26 11.89
CA ILE A 225 8.65 -23.17 12.53
C ILE A 225 8.03 -23.64 13.83
N MET A 226 8.55 -23.20 14.98
CA MET A 226 8.05 -23.61 16.29
C MET A 226 6.77 -22.88 16.72
N ASN A 227 6.48 -21.71 16.15
CA ASN A 227 5.29 -20.92 16.48
C ASN A 227 4.02 -21.54 15.86
N PRO A 228 3.08 -22.09 16.66
CA PRO A 228 1.91 -22.77 16.12
C PRO A 228 0.94 -21.83 15.40
N LEU A 229 0.83 -20.58 15.86
CA LEU A 229 -0.04 -19.57 15.23
C LEU A 229 0.52 -19.15 13.87
N PHE A 230 1.83 -18.98 13.78
CA PHE A 230 2.48 -18.70 12.51
C PHE A 230 2.28 -19.84 11.52
N ARG A 231 2.51 -21.09 11.96
CA ARG A 231 2.32 -22.28 11.13
C ARG A 231 0.87 -22.42 10.64
N GLU A 232 -0.11 -21.99 11.42
CA GLU A 232 -1.52 -21.97 10.99
C GLU A 232 -1.76 -20.96 9.85
N LEU A 233 -1.16 -19.77 9.95
CA LEU A 233 -1.42 -18.66 9.03
C LEU A 233 -0.56 -18.70 7.76
N PHE A 234 0.66 -19.24 7.83
CA PHE A 234 1.67 -19.13 6.77
C PHE A 234 2.23 -20.48 6.33
N LEU A 235 2.64 -20.55 5.07
CA LEU A 235 3.49 -21.59 4.50
C LEU A 235 4.92 -21.05 4.42
N VAL A 236 5.90 -21.85 4.83
CA VAL A 236 7.32 -21.49 4.70
C VAL A 236 8.00 -22.44 3.75
N TYR A 237 8.74 -21.89 2.80
CA TYR A 237 9.58 -22.64 1.88
C TYR A 237 10.99 -22.03 1.90
N ALA A 238 12.01 -22.87 1.86
CA ALA A 238 13.40 -22.41 1.76
C ALA A 238 14.23 -23.34 0.88
N LYS A 239 15.40 -22.87 0.44
CA LYS A 239 16.40 -23.71 -0.25
C LYS A 239 17.26 -24.49 0.76
N GLU A 240 17.94 -25.55 0.31
CA GLU A 240 18.64 -26.51 1.18
C GLU A 240 19.71 -25.88 2.09
N ASP A 241 20.42 -24.88 1.60
CA ASP A 241 21.51 -24.23 2.34
C ASP A 241 21.03 -23.06 3.24
N THR A 242 19.72 -22.84 3.36
CA THR A 242 19.18 -21.68 4.08
C THR A 242 18.91 -21.98 5.56
N HIS A 243 19.51 -21.18 6.46
CA HIS A 243 19.19 -21.24 7.88
C HIS A 243 17.90 -20.48 8.20
N VAL A 244 16.75 -21.15 8.09
CA VAL A 244 15.41 -20.54 8.24
C VAL A 244 15.25 -19.79 9.56
N ALA A 245 15.78 -20.32 10.67
CA ALA A 245 15.65 -19.66 11.98
C ALA A 245 16.48 -18.36 12.10
N GLY A 246 17.55 -18.22 11.30
CA GLY A 246 18.33 -17.00 11.21
C GLY A 246 17.60 -15.93 10.41
N VAL A 247 17.05 -16.30 9.25
CA VAL A 247 16.30 -15.38 8.40
C VAL A 247 14.94 -15.03 9.00
N LEU A 248 14.16 -16.03 9.41
CA LEU A 248 12.79 -15.92 9.93
C LEU A 248 12.75 -16.14 11.45
N SER A 249 13.24 -15.15 12.20
CA SER A 249 13.33 -15.19 13.66
C SER A 249 11.98 -15.32 14.37
N GLU A 250 11.98 -15.81 15.62
CA GLU A 250 10.75 -15.92 16.43
C GLU A 250 10.03 -14.57 16.64
N PRO A 251 10.72 -13.44 16.93
CA PRO A 251 10.10 -12.12 16.99
C PRO A 251 9.39 -11.72 15.69
N MET A 252 10.04 -11.95 14.53
CA MET A 252 9.41 -11.64 13.24
C MET A 252 8.19 -12.51 12.97
N GLN A 253 8.24 -13.80 13.33
CA GLN A 253 7.07 -14.67 13.24
C GLN A 253 5.89 -14.10 14.06
N ASP A 254 6.16 -13.66 15.30
CA ASP A 254 5.15 -13.04 16.14
C ASP A 254 4.60 -11.72 15.54
N ALA A 255 5.49 -10.86 15.02
CA ALA A 255 5.11 -9.60 14.38
C ALA A 255 4.18 -9.81 13.17
N LEU A 256 4.46 -10.82 12.35
CA LEU A 256 3.65 -11.18 11.19
C LEU A 256 2.29 -11.77 11.56
N VAL A 257 2.26 -12.66 12.57
CA VAL A 257 1.00 -13.19 13.12
C VAL A 257 0.14 -12.05 13.65
N GLU A 258 0.75 -11.11 14.36
CA GLU A 258 0.05 -9.97 14.94
C GLU A 258 -0.49 -9.02 13.87
N TYR A 259 0.31 -8.73 12.84
CA TYR A 259 -0.11 -7.92 11.70
C TYR A 259 -1.36 -8.51 11.04
N VAL A 260 -1.35 -9.81 10.72
CA VAL A 260 -2.50 -10.49 10.08
C VAL A 260 -3.72 -10.52 11.00
N LYS A 261 -3.54 -10.76 12.31
CA LYS A 261 -4.68 -10.77 13.25
C LYS A 261 -5.37 -9.42 13.38
N HIS A 262 -4.62 -8.32 13.32
CA HIS A 262 -5.17 -6.97 13.49
C HIS A 262 -5.74 -6.38 12.22
N THR A 263 -5.07 -6.62 11.09
CA THR A 263 -5.46 -6.04 9.79
C THR A 263 -6.40 -6.95 9.02
N GLY A 264 -6.30 -8.26 9.22
CA GLY A 264 -6.97 -9.27 8.39
C GLY A 264 -6.41 -9.35 6.96
N LYS A 265 -5.34 -8.62 6.63
CA LYS A 265 -4.74 -8.57 5.30
C LYS A 265 -3.83 -9.78 5.08
N ASP A 266 -3.72 -10.19 3.82
CA ASP A 266 -2.76 -11.22 3.42
C ASP A 266 -1.39 -10.56 3.21
N ILE A 267 -0.36 -11.14 3.81
CA ILE A 267 1.04 -10.70 3.67
C ILE A 267 1.88 -11.82 3.06
N TYR A 268 2.78 -11.43 2.16
CA TYR A 268 3.66 -12.27 1.36
C TYR A 268 5.08 -11.76 1.57
N ILE A 269 6.05 -12.63 1.85
CA ILE A 269 7.43 -12.21 2.10
C ILE A 269 8.40 -13.13 1.37
N SER A 270 9.41 -12.54 0.75
CA SER A 270 10.51 -13.25 0.11
C SER A 270 11.81 -12.64 0.60
N PHE A 271 12.67 -13.48 1.13
CA PHE A 271 14.06 -13.18 1.41
C PHE A 271 14.90 -13.89 0.36
N GLN A 272 15.74 -13.13 -0.34
CA GLN A 272 16.68 -13.62 -1.34
C GLN A 272 18.02 -12.98 -1.08
N ASP A 273 18.88 -13.70 -0.36
CA ASP A 273 20.15 -13.22 0.13
C ASP A 273 19.94 -11.92 0.95
N ARG A 274 20.36 -10.78 0.41
CA ARG A 274 20.23 -9.46 1.05
C ARG A 274 18.92 -8.74 0.71
N GLU A 275 18.17 -9.25 -0.26
CA GLU A 275 16.98 -8.61 -0.76
C GLU A 275 15.74 -9.11 -0.04
N ILE A 276 14.92 -8.16 0.39
CA ILE A 276 13.66 -8.42 1.06
C ILE A 276 12.55 -7.86 0.21
N TYR A 277 11.56 -8.69 -0.02
CA TYR A 277 10.34 -8.30 -0.69
C TYR A 277 9.17 -8.58 0.25
N ALA A 278 8.31 -7.61 0.44
CA ALA A 278 7.05 -7.81 1.14
C ALA A 278 5.90 -7.29 0.30
N ALA A 279 4.82 -8.06 0.21
CA ALA A 279 3.61 -7.65 -0.47
C ALA A 279 2.43 -7.78 0.50
N VAL A 280 1.64 -6.73 0.62
CA VAL A 280 0.42 -6.71 1.44
C VAL A 280 -0.76 -6.53 0.51
N SER A 281 -1.65 -7.51 0.47
CA SER A 281 -2.88 -7.39 -0.33
C SER A 281 -3.80 -6.34 0.27
N GLU A 282 -4.22 -5.41 -0.57
CA GLU A 282 -5.15 -4.34 -0.23
C GLU A 282 -6.10 -4.13 -1.42
N GLU A 283 -7.40 -4.15 -1.18
CA GLU A 283 -8.41 -4.02 -2.25
C GLU A 283 -8.84 -2.55 -2.47
N LYS A 284 -8.22 -1.61 -1.75
CA LYS A 284 -8.62 -0.20 -1.71
C LYS A 284 -7.41 0.72 -1.74
N ASP A 285 -7.47 1.75 -2.58
CA ASP A 285 -6.53 2.86 -2.52
C ASP A 285 -6.66 3.59 -1.17
N LEU A 286 -5.77 3.30 -0.21
CA LEU A 286 -5.87 3.73 1.20
C LEU A 286 -5.91 5.25 1.39
N LEU A 287 -5.38 6.01 0.42
CA LEU A 287 -5.29 7.47 0.46
C LEU A 287 -5.99 8.18 -0.69
N GLU A 288 -6.78 7.50 -1.54
CA GLU A 288 -7.45 8.19 -2.65
C GLU A 288 -8.54 9.15 -2.15
N PRO A 289 -8.41 10.47 -2.40
CA PRO A 289 -9.38 11.43 -1.92
C PRO A 289 -10.73 11.28 -2.65
N SER A 290 -11.74 10.89 -1.89
CA SER A 290 -13.11 10.94 -2.36
C SER A 290 -13.58 12.39 -2.51
N ILE A 291 -14.26 12.69 -3.60
CA ILE A 291 -14.92 13.99 -3.77
C ILE A 291 -16.29 13.99 -3.11
N PHE A 292 -16.95 12.82 -3.01
CA PHE A 292 -18.33 12.70 -2.58
C PHE A 292 -18.48 12.34 -1.09
N SER A 293 -17.47 11.74 -0.47
CA SER A 293 -17.41 11.47 0.97
C SER A 293 -16.35 12.33 1.66
N THR A 294 -16.36 12.33 3.00
CA THR A 294 -15.37 13.02 3.81
C THR A 294 -14.03 12.29 3.76
N ASN A 295 -12.93 13.02 3.58
CA ASN A 295 -11.57 12.47 3.63
C ASN A 295 -10.90 12.71 5.00
N ALA A 296 -11.59 13.37 5.93
CA ALA A 296 -11.11 13.64 7.28
C ALA A 296 -11.30 12.42 8.20
N SER A 297 -10.70 11.29 7.84
CA SER A 297 -10.74 10.06 8.62
C SER A 297 -9.37 9.77 9.20
N PHE A 298 -9.31 9.65 10.53
CA PHE A 298 -8.11 9.14 11.20
C PHE A 298 -7.84 7.69 10.82
N GLU A 299 -8.88 6.90 10.55
CA GLU A 299 -8.76 5.47 10.26
C GLU A 299 -7.94 5.21 9.00
N LEU A 300 -8.25 5.91 7.90
CA LEU A 300 -7.54 5.76 6.62
C LEU A 300 -6.05 6.09 6.77
N ILE A 301 -5.75 7.17 7.49
CA ILE A 301 -4.37 7.61 7.73
C ILE A 301 -3.63 6.64 8.67
N ARG A 302 -4.34 6.08 9.66
CA ARG A 302 -3.80 5.06 10.56
C ARG A 302 -3.49 3.76 9.82
N GLU A 303 -4.36 3.31 8.91
CA GLU A 303 -4.12 2.11 8.09
C GLU A 303 -2.86 2.28 7.25
N PHE A 304 -2.72 3.39 6.53
CA PHE A 304 -1.51 3.70 5.76
C PHE A 304 -0.25 3.77 6.63
N PHE A 305 -0.31 4.45 7.78
CA PHE A 305 0.80 4.49 8.73
C PHE A 305 1.18 3.10 9.26
N ARG A 306 0.21 2.21 9.48
CA ARG A 306 0.49 0.84 9.93
C ARG A 306 1.18 0.00 8.86
N ASP A 307 0.79 0.17 7.59
CA ASP A 307 1.46 -0.53 6.49
C ASP A 307 2.91 -0.05 6.35
N LEU A 308 3.18 1.25 6.56
CA LEU A 308 4.52 1.80 6.66
C LEU A 308 5.33 1.26 7.87
N MET A 309 4.66 1.03 9.00
CA MET A 309 5.29 0.45 10.19
C MET A 309 5.71 -1.01 10.00
N LEU A 310 5.17 -1.72 9.00
CA LEU A 310 5.65 -3.07 8.65
C LEU A 310 7.12 -3.04 8.27
N VAL A 311 7.57 -2.02 7.51
CA VAL A 311 8.98 -1.84 7.11
C VAL A 311 9.86 -1.79 8.35
N VAL A 312 9.45 -0.97 9.33
CA VAL A 312 10.18 -0.79 10.60
C VAL A 312 10.31 -2.10 11.34
N LYS A 313 9.22 -2.86 11.43
CA LYS A 313 9.20 -4.13 12.15
C LYS A 313 10.13 -5.15 11.50
N ILE A 314 10.11 -5.26 10.18
CA ILE A 314 11.02 -6.16 9.44
C ILE A 314 12.48 -5.79 9.72
N VAL A 315 12.82 -4.49 9.75
CA VAL A 315 14.17 -4.01 10.06
C VAL A 315 14.56 -4.26 11.50
N GLU A 316 13.72 -3.85 12.46
CA GLU A 316 13.99 -3.97 13.89
C GLU A 316 14.20 -5.43 14.30
N ASP A 317 13.48 -6.37 13.69
CA ASP A 317 13.63 -7.80 13.99
C ASP A 317 14.89 -8.39 13.38
N PHE A 318 15.28 -7.96 12.18
CA PHE A 318 16.47 -8.51 11.52
C PHE A 318 17.78 -8.00 12.13
N ASP A 319 17.85 -6.71 12.47
CA ASP A 319 18.98 -6.05 13.19
C ASP A 319 19.19 -6.65 14.60
N GLN A 320 18.16 -7.24 15.20
CA GLN A 320 18.29 -7.94 16.48
C GLN A 320 18.85 -9.36 16.35
N THR A 321 18.81 -9.95 15.16
CA THR A 321 19.16 -11.36 14.94
C THR A 321 20.45 -11.58 14.15
N HIS A 322 21.02 -10.53 13.56
CA HIS A 322 22.30 -10.51 12.85
C HIS A 322 23.15 -9.37 13.40
#